data_AF-A0A7S0WZH7-F1
#
_entry.id   AF-A0A7S0WZH7-F1
#
_cell.length_a   1.000
_cell.length_b   1.000
_cell.length_c   1.000
_cell.angle_alpha   90.00
_cell.angle_beta   90.00
_cell.angle_gamma   90.00
#
_symmetry.space_group_name_H-M   'P 1'
#
loop_
_entity.id
_entity.type
_entity.pdbx_description
1 polymer ?
#
loop_
_entity_poly.entity_id
_entity_poly.type
_entity_poly.pdbx_seq_one_letter_code
_entity_poly.pdbx_strand_id
1 'polypeptide(L)'
;PGWVCRLADGSTHTTDSVVIATGGLSFPAVGTDGTGHRILQQLGHDMHAVYPALTPLTGKHPAGHQLAGLSLYGVDLGVSGAPGVAGKKPRKSQRTGLLFTHKGYSGPAILDLSHYAVMAMMRGGSGAGPGSGPRPALRINWTNDPPELW
;
A
#
# COMPACT_ATOMS: atom_id res chain seq x y z
N PRO A 1 16.18 5.06 -36.29
CA PRO A 1 16.80 5.59 -35.06
C PRO A 1 16.61 4.59 -33.92
N GLY A 2 17.71 4.01 -33.42
CA GLY A 2 17.70 3.08 -32.29
C GLY A 2 17.89 3.78 -30.94
N TRP A 3 17.88 3.00 -29.87
CA TRP A 3 18.20 3.43 -28.51
C TRP A 3 19.70 3.36 -28.27
N VAL A 4 20.20 4.27 -27.43
CA VAL A 4 21.56 4.24 -26.88
C VAL A 4 21.45 4.12 -25.35
N CYS A 5 21.81 2.96 -24.82
CA CYS A 5 21.81 2.69 -23.39
C CYS A 5 23.21 2.98 -22.82
N ARG A 6 23.31 3.93 -21.88
CA ARG A 6 24.55 4.19 -21.12
C ARG A 6 24.49 3.48 -19.78
N LEU A 7 25.49 2.66 -19.49
CA LEU A 7 25.59 1.91 -18.24
C LEU A 7 26.42 2.68 -17.19
N ALA A 8 26.35 2.23 -15.94
CA ALA A 8 27.01 2.88 -14.81
C ALA A 8 28.54 2.84 -14.90
N ASP A 9 29.10 1.84 -15.59
CA ASP A 9 30.54 1.72 -15.87
C ASP A 9 31.02 2.64 -17.01
N GLY A 10 30.12 3.43 -17.60
CA GLY A 10 30.40 4.34 -18.71
C GLY A 10 30.30 3.71 -20.09
N SER A 11 30.10 2.40 -20.19
CA SER A 11 29.89 1.72 -21.47
C SER A 11 28.57 2.12 -22.13
N THR A 12 28.50 1.95 -23.45
CA THR A 12 27.33 2.30 -24.25
C THR A 12 26.95 1.14 -25.16
N HIS A 13 25.66 0.82 -25.21
CA HIS A 13 25.10 -0.22 -26.06
C HIS A 13 24.00 0.34 -26.95
N THR A 14 24.04 0.01 -28.24
CA THR A 14 23.02 0.38 -29.22
C THR A 14 22.05 -0.78 -29.43
N THR A 15 20.76 -0.49 -29.52
CA THR A 15 19.71 -1.51 -29.71
C THR A 15 18.48 -0.90 -30.39
N ASP A 16 17.72 -1.71 -31.11
CA ASP A 16 16.45 -1.29 -31.70
C ASP A 16 15.32 -1.25 -30.67
N SER A 17 15.47 -1.92 -29.51
CA SER A 17 14.43 -2.02 -28.49
C SER A 17 15.00 -2.15 -27.08
N VAL A 18 14.28 -1.58 -26.11
CA VAL A 18 14.61 -1.61 -24.68
C VAL A 18 13.39 -2.05 -23.88
N VAL A 19 13.57 -2.99 -22.96
CA VAL A 19 12.55 -3.42 -22.01
C VAL A 19 12.91 -2.91 -20.62
N ILE A 20 12.03 -2.12 -20.00
CA ILE A 20 12.21 -1.61 -18.64
C ILE A 20 11.54 -2.59 -17.67
N ALA A 21 12.33 -3.41 -16.99
CA ALA A 21 11.88 -4.44 -16.04
C ALA A 21 12.52 -4.27 -14.65
N THR A 22 12.70 -3.02 -14.20
CA THR A 22 13.47 -2.68 -12.97
C THR A 22 12.70 -2.88 -11.66
N GLY A 23 11.49 -3.46 -11.69
CA GLY A 23 10.61 -3.55 -10.53
C GLY A 23 10.12 -2.18 -10.03
N GLY A 24 9.67 -2.15 -8.78
CA GLY A 24 9.10 -0.97 -8.12
C GLY A 24 10.05 -0.27 -7.14
N LEU A 25 9.50 0.13 -6.00
CA LEU A 25 10.22 0.77 -4.89
C LEU A 25 10.22 -0.07 -3.59
N SER A 26 9.56 -1.24 -3.63
CA SER A 26 9.42 -2.12 -2.48
C SER A 26 10.70 -2.94 -2.26
N PHE A 27 11.20 -2.95 -1.03
CA PHE A 27 12.36 -3.73 -0.58
C PHE A 27 13.69 -3.38 -1.30
N PRO A 28 14.24 -2.16 -1.11
CA PRO A 28 15.43 -1.70 -1.84
C PRO A 28 16.69 -2.56 -1.71
N ALA A 29 16.79 -3.36 -0.65
CA ALA A 29 17.91 -4.27 -0.41
C ALA A 29 18.12 -5.30 -1.54
N VAL A 30 17.09 -5.59 -2.36
CA VAL A 30 17.20 -6.50 -3.52
C VAL A 30 17.36 -5.77 -4.86
N GLY A 31 17.69 -4.48 -4.84
CA GLY A 31 18.03 -3.71 -6.04
C GLY A 31 16.90 -2.89 -6.66
N THR A 32 15.73 -2.82 -6.03
CA THR A 32 14.65 -1.92 -6.47
C THR A 32 14.88 -0.50 -5.96
N ASP A 33 15.07 0.47 -6.85
CA ASP A 33 15.49 1.84 -6.51
C ASP A 33 14.67 2.93 -7.22
N GLY A 34 13.64 2.54 -7.97
CA GLY A 34 12.81 3.46 -8.75
C GLY A 34 13.46 3.99 -10.03
N THR A 35 14.60 3.45 -10.48
CA THR A 35 15.26 3.88 -11.72
C THR A 35 14.33 3.80 -12.92
N GLY A 36 13.60 2.69 -13.12
CA GLY A 36 12.67 2.57 -14.25
C GLY A 36 11.54 3.60 -14.23
N HIS A 37 11.03 3.97 -13.05
CA HIS A 37 10.01 5.03 -12.92
C HIS A 37 10.54 6.37 -13.42
N ARG A 38 11.79 6.72 -13.07
CA ARG A 38 12.44 7.96 -13.52
C ARG A 38 12.68 7.95 -15.02
N ILE A 39 13.13 6.83 -15.58
CA ILE A 39 13.33 6.67 -17.02
C ILE A 39 12.01 6.87 -17.77
N LEU A 40 10.94 6.19 -17.35
CA LEU A 40 9.62 6.31 -18.00
C LEU A 40 9.08 7.74 -17.93
N GLN A 41 9.24 8.42 -16.80
CA GLN A 41 8.85 9.83 -16.67
C GLN A 41 9.63 10.74 -17.62
N GLN A 42 10.94 10.53 -17.77
CA GLN A 42 11.79 11.29 -18.71
C GLN A 42 11.43 11.04 -20.17
N LEU A 43 10.91 9.84 -20.49
CA LEU A 43 10.39 9.49 -21.81
C LEU A 43 8.98 10.04 -22.07
N GLY A 44 8.38 10.77 -21.13
CA GLY A 44 7.08 11.42 -21.29
C GLY A 44 5.88 10.55 -20.95
N HIS A 45 6.06 9.43 -20.24
CA HIS A 45 4.93 8.63 -19.75
C HIS A 45 4.23 9.33 -18.58
N ASP A 46 2.90 9.27 -18.57
CA ASP A 46 2.08 9.68 -17.43
C ASP A 46 2.22 8.66 -16.29
N MET A 47 2.82 9.10 -15.19
CA MET A 47 3.06 8.26 -14.02
C MET A 47 2.03 8.53 -12.92
N HIS A 48 1.37 7.48 -12.44
CA HIS A 48 0.58 7.58 -11.21
C HIS A 48 1.48 7.74 -9.99
N ALA A 49 1.00 8.46 -8.97
CA ALA A 49 1.68 8.57 -7.69
C ALA A 49 1.91 7.17 -7.09
N VAL A 50 3.17 6.86 -6.76
CA VAL A 50 3.54 5.57 -6.16
C VAL A 50 3.24 5.60 -4.67
N TYR A 51 2.77 4.48 -4.13
CA TYR A 51 2.44 4.34 -2.72
C TYR A 51 2.65 2.90 -2.25
N PRO A 52 2.83 2.67 -0.94
CA PRO A 52 2.89 1.33 -0.37
C PRO A 52 1.58 0.55 -0.56
N ALA A 53 1.68 -0.68 -1.02
CA ALA A 53 0.58 -1.65 -1.09
C ALA A 53 1.06 -3.00 -0.55
N LEU A 54 0.11 -3.86 -0.14
CA LEU A 54 0.40 -5.12 0.56
C LEU A 54 1.36 -4.90 1.75
N THR A 55 1.11 -3.85 2.53
CA THR A 55 2.00 -3.41 3.61
C THR A 55 1.29 -3.43 4.97
N PRO A 56 1.99 -3.66 6.08
CA PRO A 56 1.44 -3.46 7.42
C PRO A 56 0.94 -2.02 7.62
N LEU A 57 -0.10 -1.86 8.44
CA LEU A 57 -0.64 -0.55 8.79
C LEU A 57 -0.23 -0.19 10.22
N THR A 58 0.21 1.04 10.43
CA THR A 58 0.52 1.55 11.77
C THR A 58 -0.73 2.09 12.45
N GLY A 59 -0.83 1.92 13.76
CA GLY A 59 -2.02 2.31 14.50
C GLY A 59 -1.93 1.99 15.99
N LYS A 60 -2.85 2.58 16.77
CA LYS A 60 -2.96 2.32 18.20
C LYS A 60 -3.81 1.07 18.42
N HIS A 61 -3.34 0.20 19.31
CA HIS A 61 -4.07 -0.98 19.74
C HIS A 61 -5.16 -0.66 20.76
N PRO A 62 -6.29 -1.38 20.75
CA PRO A 62 -7.35 -1.19 21.75
C PRO A 62 -6.88 -1.51 23.18
N ALA A 63 -5.99 -2.49 23.36
CA ALA A 63 -5.42 -2.89 24.65
C ALA A 63 -3.91 -2.54 24.76
N GLY A 64 -3.44 -1.53 24.03
CA GLY A 64 -2.04 -1.14 24.02
C GLY A 64 -1.09 -2.22 23.46
N HIS A 65 0.20 -2.15 23.81
CA HIS A 65 1.24 -3.02 23.24
C HIS A 65 1.15 -4.50 23.67
N GLN A 66 0.26 -4.84 24.61
CA GLN A 66 0.11 -6.22 25.14
C GLN A 66 -0.34 -7.22 24.07
N LEU A 67 -0.98 -6.74 22.99
CA LEU A 67 -1.44 -7.60 21.91
C LEU A 67 -0.36 -7.93 20.88
N ALA A 68 0.81 -7.28 20.92
CA ALA A 68 1.84 -7.51 19.91
C ALA A 68 2.29 -8.99 19.88
N GLY A 69 2.24 -9.60 18.70
CA GLY A 69 2.52 -11.02 18.47
C GLY A 69 1.26 -11.89 18.42
N LEU A 70 0.11 -11.42 18.90
CA LEU A 70 -1.15 -12.16 18.82
C LEU A 70 -1.62 -12.26 17.36
N SER A 71 -1.90 -13.49 16.93
CA SER A 71 -2.49 -13.77 15.63
C SER A 71 -3.92 -14.27 15.80
N LEU A 72 -4.84 -13.71 15.01
CA LEU A 72 -6.23 -14.14 14.95
C LEU A 72 -6.55 -14.68 13.55
N TYR A 73 -7.46 -15.64 13.51
CA TYR A 73 -7.97 -16.25 12.27
C TYR A 73 -9.49 -16.17 12.26
N GLY A 74 -10.08 -16.15 11.06
CA GLY A 74 -11.53 -15.98 10.92
C GLY A 74 -12.00 -14.55 11.20
N VAL A 75 -11.11 -13.55 11.15
CA VAL A 75 -11.52 -12.16 11.31
C VAL A 75 -12.20 -11.64 10.06
N ASP A 76 -13.24 -10.83 10.27
CA ASP A 76 -13.88 -10.04 9.23
C ASP A 76 -13.30 -8.63 9.25
N LEU A 77 -12.67 -8.21 8.15
CA LEU A 77 -12.00 -6.91 8.06
C LEU A 77 -12.55 -6.08 6.91
N GLY A 78 -12.88 -4.83 7.21
CA GLY A 78 -13.46 -3.88 6.26
C GLY A 78 -12.79 -2.51 6.30
N VAL A 79 -12.71 -1.84 5.15
CA VAL A 79 -12.26 -0.45 5.03
C VAL A 79 -13.36 0.41 4.39
N SER A 80 -13.61 1.56 5.00
CA SER A 80 -14.58 2.58 4.53
C SER A 80 -13.94 3.96 4.46
N GLY A 81 -14.58 4.89 3.73
CA GLY A 81 -14.07 6.25 3.56
C GLY A 81 -12.85 6.36 2.63
N ALA A 82 -12.48 5.28 1.93
CA ALA A 82 -11.39 5.27 0.97
C ALA A 82 -11.86 5.70 -0.45
N PRO A 83 -10.94 6.13 -1.33
CA PRO A 83 -11.26 6.44 -2.72
C PRO A 83 -11.89 5.24 -3.43
N GLY A 84 -12.98 5.47 -4.15
CA GLY A 84 -13.80 4.40 -4.74
C GLY A 84 -14.72 3.68 -3.75
N VAL A 85 -14.72 4.10 -2.47
CA VAL A 85 -15.54 3.56 -1.36
C VAL A 85 -16.37 4.65 -0.65
N ALA A 86 -16.06 5.94 -0.84
CA ALA A 86 -16.86 7.04 -0.29
C ALA A 86 -18.32 6.95 -0.77
N GLY A 87 -19.26 6.81 0.17
CA GLY A 87 -20.69 6.61 -0.10
C GLY A 87 -21.07 5.20 -0.60
N LYS A 88 -20.14 4.23 -0.59
CA LYS A 88 -20.35 2.85 -1.04
C LYS A 88 -20.11 1.86 0.11
N LYS A 89 -20.59 0.62 -0.07
CA LYS A 89 -20.35 -0.49 0.88
C LYS A 89 -18.84 -0.63 1.18
N PRO A 90 -18.46 -0.91 2.45
CA PRO A 90 -17.06 -1.09 2.82
C PRO A 90 -16.42 -2.19 1.96
N ARG A 91 -15.14 -2.02 1.61
CA ARG A 91 -14.36 -3.08 0.96
C ARG A 91 -13.93 -4.07 2.02
N LYS A 92 -14.24 -5.34 1.79
CA LYS A 92 -13.91 -6.44 2.69
C LYS A 92 -12.66 -7.18 2.22
N SER A 93 -11.84 -7.59 3.19
CA SER A 93 -10.73 -8.51 2.94
C SER A 93 -11.26 -9.85 2.42
N GLN A 94 -10.49 -10.53 1.56
CA GLN A 94 -10.80 -11.91 1.16
C GLN A 94 -10.10 -12.92 2.08
N ARG A 95 -9.05 -12.48 2.77
CA ARG A 95 -8.30 -13.28 3.74
C ARG A 95 -8.69 -12.89 5.17
N THR A 96 -8.60 -13.83 6.09
CA THR A 96 -9.15 -13.70 7.46
C THR A 96 -8.08 -13.72 8.56
N GLY A 97 -6.79 -13.73 8.18
CA GLY A 97 -5.67 -13.72 9.13
C GLY A 97 -5.27 -12.30 9.51
N LEU A 98 -5.23 -12.02 10.81
CA LEU A 98 -4.80 -10.74 11.40
C LEU A 98 -3.64 -10.98 12.36
N LEU A 99 -2.64 -10.10 12.30
CA LEU A 99 -1.53 -10.07 13.25
C LEU A 99 -1.47 -8.69 13.92
N PHE A 100 -1.51 -8.67 15.24
CA PHE A 100 -1.14 -7.50 16.01
C PHE A 100 0.40 -7.41 16.06
N THR A 101 0.96 -6.28 15.64
CA THR A 101 2.40 -6.01 15.64
C THR A 101 2.75 -4.97 16.70
N HIS A 102 4.03 -4.77 16.99
CA HIS A 102 4.50 -3.74 17.91
C HIS A 102 4.05 -2.30 17.55
N LYS A 103 3.79 -2.01 16.27
CA LYS A 103 3.47 -0.66 15.74
C LYS A 103 2.06 -0.52 15.14
N GLY A 104 1.25 -1.57 15.17
CA GLY A 104 -0.05 -1.60 14.51
C GLY A 104 -0.40 -2.99 14.03
N TYR A 105 -0.85 -3.13 12.80
CA TYR A 105 -1.51 -4.34 12.30
C TYR A 105 -0.83 -4.89 11.04
N SER A 106 -0.81 -6.21 10.92
CA SER A 106 -0.33 -6.96 9.76
C SER A 106 -1.21 -8.21 9.57
N GLY A 107 -0.71 -9.19 8.84
CA GLY A 107 -1.43 -10.39 8.49
C GLY A 107 -2.22 -10.24 7.18
N PRO A 108 -2.54 -11.36 6.52
CA PRO A 108 -3.15 -11.37 5.20
C PRO A 108 -4.36 -10.42 5.03
N ALA A 109 -5.21 -10.32 6.05
CA ALA A 109 -6.40 -9.48 6.00
C ALA A 109 -6.09 -7.98 5.93
N ILE A 110 -5.05 -7.55 6.66
CA ILE A 110 -4.56 -6.17 6.61
C ILE A 110 -3.89 -5.89 5.28
N LEU A 111 -3.07 -6.83 4.78
CA LEU A 111 -2.34 -6.64 3.53
C LEU A 111 -3.31 -6.43 2.34
N ASP A 112 -4.41 -7.20 2.29
CA ASP A 112 -5.48 -7.05 1.28
C ASP A 112 -6.05 -5.64 1.22
N LEU A 113 -6.25 -5.01 2.38
CA LEU A 113 -6.93 -3.73 2.48
C LEU A 113 -5.97 -2.53 2.62
N SER A 114 -4.68 -2.77 2.81
CA SER A 114 -3.64 -1.76 3.05
C SER A 114 -3.63 -0.65 1.99
N HIS A 115 -3.74 -1.03 0.72
CA HIS A 115 -3.73 -0.08 -0.41
C HIS A 115 -4.87 0.96 -0.33
N TYR A 116 -6.09 0.52 0.00
CA TYR A 116 -7.23 1.44 0.14
C TYR A 116 -7.01 2.43 1.28
N ALA A 117 -6.47 1.96 2.41
CA ALA A 117 -6.18 2.81 3.55
C ALA A 117 -5.08 3.84 3.20
N VAL A 118 -3.98 3.40 2.59
CA VAL A 118 -2.87 4.28 2.17
C VAL A 118 -3.34 5.34 1.18
N MET A 119 -4.10 4.96 0.14
CA MET A 119 -4.63 5.92 -0.83
C MET A 119 -5.56 6.96 -0.20
N ALA A 120 -6.40 6.55 0.75
CA ALA A 120 -7.28 7.47 1.46
C ALA A 120 -6.50 8.53 2.23
N MET A 121 -5.44 8.12 2.91
CA MET A 121 -4.55 9.03 3.65
C MET A 121 -3.80 9.99 2.71
N MET A 122 -3.40 9.54 1.52
CA MET A 122 -2.71 10.40 0.55
C MET A 122 -3.62 11.45 -0.10
N ARG A 123 -4.89 11.14 -0.37
CA ARG A 123 -5.82 12.08 -1.02
C ARG A 123 -6.41 13.11 -0.06
N GLY A 124 -6.41 12.85 1.24
CA GLY A 124 -6.83 13.82 2.26
C GLY A 124 -5.93 15.06 2.39
N GLY A 125 -4.88 15.20 1.56
CA GLY A 125 -3.87 16.26 1.62
C GLY A 125 -3.95 17.32 0.51
N SER A 126 -5.10 17.52 -0.14
CA SER A 126 -5.29 18.63 -1.08
C SER A 126 -5.50 19.96 -0.33
N GLY A 127 -4.47 20.47 0.36
CA GLY A 127 -4.44 21.84 0.90
C GLY A 127 -4.03 22.01 2.36
N ALA A 128 -3.95 20.93 3.14
CA ALA A 128 -3.35 20.94 4.47
C ALA A 128 -2.45 19.71 4.58
N GLY A 129 -1.32 19.83 5.28
CA GLY A 129 -0.26 18.82 5.31
C GLY A 129 -0.72 17.37 5.62
N PRO A 130 0.19 16.38 5.51
CA PRO A 130 -0.14 14.97 5.70
C PRO A 130 -0.96 14.76 6.99
N GLY A 131 -2.21 14.27 6.83
CA GLY A 131 -3.12 13.94 7.95
C GLY A 131 -4.33 14.85 8.17
N SER A 132 -4.62 15.80 7.28
CA SER A 132 -5.70 16.79 7.43
C SER A 132 -7.09 16.36 6.90
N GLY A 133 -7.15 15.34 6.03
CA GLY A 133 -8.42 14.78 5.52
C GLY A 133 -9.04 13.69 6.42
N PRO A 134 -10.29 13.30 6.16
CA PRO A 134 -10.94 12.22 6.89
C PRO A 134 -10.14 10.93 6.74
N ARG A 135 -9.73 10.34 7.87
CA ARG A 135 -8.98 9.09 7.87
C ARG A 135 -9.88 7.93 7.46
N PRO A 136 -9.39 6.95 6.69
CA PRO A 136 -10.15 5.74 6.42
C PRO A 136 -10.46 5.04 7.74
N ALA A 137 -11.68 4.52 7.86
CA ALA A 137 -12.06 3.71 9.01
C ALA A 137 -11.85 2.23 8.66
N LEU A 138 -10.92 1.59 9.39
CA LEU A 138 -10.72 0.14 9.38
C LEU A 138 -11.57 -0.47 10.50
N ARG A 139 -12.45 -1.39 10.15
CA ARG A 139 -13.27 -2.14 11.11
C ARG A 139 -12.84 -3.60 11.12
N ILE A 140 -12.62 -4.13 12.31
CA ILE A 140 -12.18 -5.50 12.53
C ILE A 140 -13.19 -6.15 13.45
N ASN A 141 -13.84 -7.20 12.97
CA ASN A 141 -14.68 -8.08 13.77
C ASN A 141 -13.90 -9.37 14.06
N TRP A 142 -13.60 -9.59 15.33
CA TRP A 142 -12.93 -10.79 15.83
C TRP A 142 -13.78 -11.56 16.85
N THR A 143 -14.97 -11.06 17.17
CA THR A 143 -15.93 -11.65 18.12
C THR A 143 -17.03 -12.44 17.40
N ASN A 144 -17.04 -12.41 16.05
CA ASN A 144 -18.05 -13.01 15.20
C ASN A 144 -19.45 -12.39 15.39
N ASP A 145 -19.49 -11.12 15.83
CA ASP A 145 -20.74 -10.38 15.99
C ASP A 145 -21.35 -10.07 14.60
N PRO A 146 -22.69 -10.00 14.48
CA PRO A 146 -23.32 -9.75 13.19
C PRO A 146 -22.96 -8.36 12.62
N PRO A 147 -22.69 -8.26 11.29
CA PRO A 147 -22.91 -7.10 10.41
C PRO A 147 -23.02 -5.70 10.99
N GLU A 148 -24.15 -5.57 11.66
CA GLU A 148 -24.85 -4.36 11.98
C GLU A 148 -24.42 -3.79 13.34
N LEU A 149 -23.71 -4.58 14.16
CA LEU A 149 -23.23 -4.19 15.48
C LEU A 149 -21.82 -3.54 15.48
N TRP A 150 -21.17 -3.44 14.32
CA TRP A 150 -19.77 -2.99 14.17
C TRP A 150 -19.60 -1.87 13.15
#